data_AF-A0A3C1C0T6-F1
#
_entry.id   AF-A0A3C1C0T6-F1
#
_cell.length_a   1.000
_cell.length_b   1.000
_cell.length_c   1.000
_cell.angle_alpha   90.00
_cell.angle_beta   90.00
_cell.angle_gamma   90.00
#
_symmetry.space_group_name_H-M   'P 1'
#
loop_
_entity.id
_entity.type
_entity.pdbx_description
1 polymer ?
#
loop_
_entity_poly.entity_id
_entity_poly.type
_entity_poly.pdbx_seq_one_letter_code
_entity_poly.pdbx_strand_id
1 'polypeptide(L)'
;MTPREAIRLLQSEIVQVVGCTEPAAIAYAFRTLVRHLPRKPDPRSFRAELRISQDAFRNASTAVVPHLKTRGILAAAAAGLASRADSFNVFADFDLRRARTFMKNSAWLKIVPVPRRGLFVHVQLPGLRTGITLEGRHDHVEKLVLFGEDRTPREKPLPKPPTLGEVFKLARKRDPQLEALALDFITRQVPAEKGFSLESQIARRISGRMSG
;
A
#
# COMPACT_ATOMS: atom_id res chain seq x y z
N MET A 1 -15.80 -9.97 -13.30
CA MET A 1 -14.39 -9.61 -13.53
C MET A 1 -13.95 -10.21 -14.85
N THR A 2 -13.59 -9.38 -15.81
CA THR A 2 -13.03 -9.82 -17.09
C THR A 2 -11.55 -10.19 -16.91
N PRO A 3 -10.96 -10.99 -17.81
CA PRO A 3 -9.53 -11.27 -17.75
C PRO A 3 -8.63 -10.03 -17.76
N ARG A 4 -9.02 -8.99 -18.51
CA ARG A 4 -8.32 -7.69 -18.53
C ARG A 4 -8.37 -6.98 -17.18
N GLU A 5 -9.51 -7.03 -16.49
CA GLU A 5 -9.65 -6.50 -15.13
C GLU A 5 -8.82 -7.30 -14.14
N ALA A 6 -8.80 -8.64 -14.27
CA ALA A 6 -7.98 -9.53 -13.43
C ALA A 6 -6.48 -9.29 -13.61
N ILE A 7 -6.01 -9.14 -14.85
CA ILE A 7 -4.61 -8.80 -15.19
C ILE A 7 -4.23 -7.45 -14.59
N ARG A 8 -5.07 -6.42 -14.75
CA ARG A 8 -4.81 -5.09 -14.18
C ARG A 8 -4.75 -5.12 -12.66
N LEU A 9 -5.68 -5.85 -12.03
CA LEU A 9 -5.71 -6.01 -10.57
C LEU A 9 -4.46 -6.75 -10.08
N LEU A 10 -4.14 -7.89 -10.69
CA LEU A 10 -2.94 -8.65 -10.34
C LEU A 10 -1.67 -7.83 -10.54
N GLN A 11 -1.52 -7.09 -11.64
CA GLN A 11 -0.37 -6.21 -11.85
C GLN A 11 -0.29 -5.12 -10.78
N SER A 12 -1.42 -4.55 -10.34
CA SER A 12 -1.43 -3.57 -9.26
C SER A 12 -1.06 -4.17 -7.89
N GLU A 13 -1.52 -5.39 -7.60
CA GLU A 13 -1.25 -6.10 -6.33
C GLU A 13 0.18 -6.66 -6.29
N ILE A 14 0.66 -7.23 -7.39
CA ILE A 14 1.99 -7.82 -7.52
C ILE A 14 3.11 -6.78 -7.31
N VAL A 15 2.93 -5.56 -7.83
CA VAL A 15 3.88 -4.47 -7.58
C VAL A 15 3.94 -4.09 -6.09
N GLN A 16 2.86 -4.31 -5.33
CA GLN A 16 2.82 -4.03 -3.89
C GLN A 16 3.56 -5.07 -3.05
N VAL A 17 3.81 -6.28 -3.56
CA VAL A 17 4.48 -7.37 -2.81
C VAL A 17 6.01 -7.20 -2.75
N VAL A 18 6.59 -6.22 -3.45
CA VAL A 18 8.06 -6.06 -3.53
C VAL A 18 8.63 -4.93 -2.65
N GLY A 19 7.82 -4.28 -1.81
CA GLY A 19 8.30 -3.20 -0.95
C GLY A 19 7.39 -2.89 0.24
N CYS A 20 8.01 -2.50 1.36
CA CYS A 20 7.41 -2.31 2.68
C CYS A 20 5.98 -1.74 2.67
N THR A 21 5.04 -2.53 3.20
CA THR A 21 3.61 -2.21 3.29
C THR A 21 3.30 -0.97 4.15
N GLU A 22 4.18 -0.66 5.09
CA GLU A 22 3.99 0.39 6.08
C GLU A 22 4.23 1.80 5.51
N PRO A 23 5.30 2.07 4.74
CA PRO A 23 5.38 3.26 3.90
C PRO A 23 4.17 3.45 2.98
N ALA A 24 3.66 2.37 2.38
CA ALA A 24 2.49 2.45 1.50
C ALA A 24 1.25 2.87 2.29
N ALA A 25 1.02 2.32 3.48
CA ALA A 25 -0.07 2.72 4.38
C ALA A 25 0.01 4.21 4.74
N ILE A 26 1.20 4.71 5.10
CA ILE A 26 1.42 6.14 5.41
C ILE A 26 1.08 7.00 4.19
N ALA A 27 1.63 6.67 3.02
CA ALA A 27 1.38 7.42 1.80
C ALA A 27 -0.11 7.39 1.42
N TYR A 28 -0.77 6.24 1.56
CA TYR A 28 -2.19 6.06 1.30
C TYR A 28 -3.04 6.95 2.21
N ALA A 29 -2.76 6.97 3.51
CA ALA A 29 -3.45 7.82 4.47
C ALA A 29 -3.39 9.29 4.06
N PHE A 30 -2.19 9.80 3.74
CA PHE A 30 -2.01 11.19 3.31
C PHE A 30 -2.70 11.50 1.97
N ARG A 31 -2.55 10.64 0.96
CA ARG A 31 -3.20 10.82 -0.35
C ARG A 31 -4.72 10.86 -0.17
N THR A 32 -5.29 9.93 0.58
CA THR A 32 -6.73 9.83 0.80
C THR A 32 -7.26 11.10 1.49
N LEU A 33 -6.62 11.58 2.55
CA LEU A 33 -7.04 12.82 3.20
C LEU A 33 -6.97 14.03 2.28
N VAL A 34 -5.87 14.20 1.53
CA VAL A 34 -5.67 15.38 0.67
C VAL A 34 -6.69 15.48 -0.45
N ARG A 35 -7.19 14.35 -0.96
CA ARG A 35 -8.25 14.33 -1.97
C ARG A 35 -9.56 14.94 -1.51
N HIS A 36 -9.80 14.97 -0.20
CA HIS A 36 -11.00 15.56 0.39
C HIS A 36 -10.81 17.02 0.80
N LEU A 37 -9.60 17.57 0.70
CA LEU A 37 -9.35 18.96 1.05
C LEU A 37 -9.82 19.90 -0.08
N PRO A 38 -10.46 21.04 0.25
CA PRO A 38 -10.94 22.00 -0.75
C PRO A 38 -9.80 22.67 -1.52
N ARG A 39 -8.59 22.69 -0.94
CA ARG A 39 -7.38 23.24 -1.54
C ARG A 39 -6.23 22.28 -1.32
N LYS A 40 -5.33 22.23 -2.30
CA LYS A 40 -4.08 21.47 -2.17
C LYS A 40 -3.25 22.03 -1.01
N PRO A 41 -2.71 21.18 -0.12
CA PRO A 41 -1.85 21.61 0.98
C PRO A 41 -0.67 22.48 0.53
N ASP A 42 -0.39 23.55 1.26
CA ASP A 42 0.84 24.34 1.14
C ASP A 42 1.84 23.87 2.23
N PRO A 43 3.07 23.44 1.88
CA PRO A 43 4.11 23.05 2.84
C PRO A 43 4.35 24.04 3.98
N ARG A 44 4.10 25.34 3.79
CA ARG A 44 4.34 26.36 4.83
C ARG A 44 3.27 26.36 5.92
N SER A 45 2.01 26.17 5.55
CA SER A 45 0.86 26.27 6.47
C SER A 45 0.26 24.92 6.87
N PHE A 46 0.54 23.86 6.10
CA PHE A 46 0.02 22.53 6.39
C PHE A 46 0.61 21.96 7.68
N ARG A 47 -0.22 21.32 8.49
CA ARG A 47 0.18 20.63 9.73
C ARG A 47 -0.59 19.33 9.84
N ALA A 48 0.12 18.26 10.17
CA ALA A 48 -0.42 16.93 10.37
C ALA A 48 0.26 16.24 11.56
N GLU A 49 -0.50 15.44 12.30
CA GLU A 49 0.02 14.49 13.28
C GLU A 49 -0.16 13.08 12.73
N LEU A 50 0.92 12.30 12.69
CA LEU A 50 0.95 10.89 12.35
C LEU A 50 1.23 10.08 13.61
N ARG A 51 0.24 9.33 14.08
CA ARG A 51 0.39 8.32 15.12
C ARG A 51 0.57 6.96 14.47
N ILE A 52 1.61 6.24 14.83
CA ILE A 52 2.01 5.01 14.12
C ILE A 52 2.46 3.93 15.09
N SER A 53 2.07 2.67 14.89
CA SER A 53 2.55 1.53 15.68
C SER A 53 4.07 1.44 15.69
N GLN A 54 4.68 0.94 16.76
CA GLN A 54 6.14 0.77 16.84
C GLN A 54 6.70 -0.09 15.70
N ASP A 55 5.99 -1.14 15.30
CA ASP A 55 6.39 -2.03 14.21
C ASP A 55 6.45 -1.26 12.88
N ALA A 56 5.35 -0.59 12.51
CA ALA A 56 5.29 0.24 11.33
C ALA A 56 6.26 1.43 11.36
N PHE A 57 6.53 2.00 12.53
CA PHE A 57 7.52 3.06 12.69
C PHE A 57 8.93 2.57 12.33
N ARG A 58 9.36 1.42 12.88
CA ARG A 58 10.68 0.84 12.57
C ARG A 58 10.79 0.50 11.08
N ASN A 59 9.78 -0.17 10.53
CA ASN A 59 9.77 -0.61 9.13
C ASN A 59 9.75 0.57 8.16
N ALA A 60 8.92 1.59 8.42
CA ALA A 60 8.82 2.75 7.54
C ALA A 60 10.01 3.72 7.66
N SER A 61 10.73 3.71 8.78
CA SER A 61 11.90 4.60 8.98
C SER A 61 13.09 4.25 8.09
N THR A 62 13.24 2.99 7.70
CA THR A 62 14.39 2.50 6.92
C THR A 62 14.07 2.25 5.45
N ALA A 63 12.78 2.07 5.11
CA ALA A 63 12.33 1.78 3.77
C ALA A 63 12.62 2.93 2.78
N VAL A 64 13.12 2.57 1.59
CA VAL A 64 13.33 3.51 0.48
C VAL A 64 12.00 3.74 -0.24
N VAL A 65 11.61 5.00 -0.42
CA VAL A 65 10.42 5.35 -1.21
C VAL A 65 10.78 5.34 -2.70
N PRO A 66 10.03 4.59 -3.54
CA PRO A 66 10.25 4.54 -4.99
C PRO A 66 10.25 5.93 -5.62
N HIS A 67 11.06 6.12 -6.67
CA HIS A 67 11.26 7.37 -7.42
C HIS A 67 11.88 8.55 -6.63
N LEU A 68 11.62 8.68 -5.32
CA LEU A 68 12.30 9.66 -4.45
C LEU A 68 13.74 9.25 -4.12
N LYS A 69 14.04 7.95 -4.13
CA LYS A 69 15.34 7.38 -3.71
C LYS A 69 15.76 7.85 -2.30
N THR A 70 14.79 8.19 -1.46
CA THR A 70 15.00 8.66 -0.09
C THR A 70 14.24 7.76 0.86
N ARG A 71 14.80 7.54 2.04
CA ARG A 71 14.24 6.67 3.07
C ARG A 71 13.35 7.43 4.05
N GLY A 72 12.47 6.71 4.71
CA GLY A 72 11.83 7.18 5.93
C GLY A 72 10.39 7.67 5.79
N ILE A 73 9.77 7.85 6.96
CA ILE A 73 8.36 8.21 7.12
C ILE A 73 8.02 9.53 6.44
N LEU A 74 8.89 10.54 6.55
CA LEU A 74 8.68 11.84 5.91
C LEU A 74 8.58 11.72 4.39
N ALA A 75 9.44 10.89 3.77
CA ALA A 75 9.41 10.66 2.33
C ALA A 75 8.10 9.96 1.91
N ALA A 76 7.64 8.98 2.69
CA ALA A 76 6.40 8.26 2.42
C ALA A 76 5.18 9.20 2.51
N ALA A 77 5.13 10.01 3.57
CA ALA A 77 4.08 11.00 3.76
C ALA A 77 4.08 12.08 2.67
N ALA A 78 5.26 12.61 2.31
CA ALA A 78 5.40 13.60 1.25
C ALA A 78 5.00 13.04 -0.13
N ALA A 79 5.34 11.79 -0.43
CA ALA A 79 4.88 11.11 -1.64
C ALA A 79 3.35 10.97 -1.66
N GLY A 80 2.73 10.60 -0.53
CA GLY A 80 1.27 10.58 -0.37
C GLY A 80 0.61 11.92 -0.66
N LEU A 81 1.14 13.02 -0.10
CA LEU A 81 0.65 14.40 -0.35
C LEU A 81 0.80 14.87 -1.81
N ALA A 82 1.71 14.25 -2.55
CA ALA A 82 2.01 14.57 -3.94
C ALA A 82 1.41 13.56 -4.94
N SER A 83 0.79 12.48 -4.45
CA SER A 83 0.32 11.38 -5.28
C SER A 83 -0.90 11.77 -6.12
N ARG A 84 -0.86 11.30 -7.36
CA ARG A 84 -1.93 11.38 -8.36
C ARG A 84 -2.50 10.01 -8.69
N ALA A 85 -1.91 8.94 -8.13
CA ALA A 85 -2.29 7.57 -8.42
C ALA A 85 -3.70 7.25 -7.89
N ASP A 86 -4.61 6.86 -8.77
CA ASP A 86 -5.97 6.42 -8.40
C ASP A 86 -6.03 4.96 -7.93
N SER A 87 -4.96 4.20 -8.11
CA SER A 87 -4.83 2.82 -7.62
C SER A 87 -4.36 2.75 -6.17
N PHE A 88 -4.28 1.53 -5.63
CA PHE A 88 -3.69 1.27 -4.32
C PHE A 88 -2.18 1.47 -4.28
N ASN A 89 -1.50 1.44 -5.44
CA ASN A 89 -0.08 1.78 -5.53
C ASN A 89 0.09 3.31 -5.55
N VAL A 90 0.14 3.91 -4.36
CA VAL A 90 0.30 5.37 -4.16
C VAL A 90 1.58 5.91 -4.79
N PHE A 91 2.62 5.07 -4.92
CA PHE A 91 3.92 5.45 -5.47
C PHE A 91 3.98 5.34 -6.99
N ALA A 92 2.94 4.82 -7.67
CA ALA A 92 2.93 4.66 -9.12
C ALA A 92 3.00 5.99 -9.87
N ASP A 93 2.38 7.04 -9.33
CA ASP A 93 2.41 8.38 -9.91
C ASP A 93 2.28 9.46 -8.82
N PHE A 94 3.30 10.31 -8.70
CA PHE A 94 3.28 11.48 -7.83
C PHE A 94 4.19 12.59 -8.36
N ASP A 95 3.86 13.84 -7.99
CA ASP A 95 4.66 15.01 -8.33
C ASP A 95 5.95 15.04 -7.50
N LEU A 96 7.07 14.67 -8.13
CA LEU A 96 8.41 14.65 -7.51
C LEU A 96 8.84 16.01 -6.98
N ARG A 97 8.50 17.11 -7.67
CA ARG A 97 8.88 18.46 -7.21
C ARG A 97 8.12 18.80 -5.94
N ARG A 98 6.81 18.55 -5.93
CA ARG A 98 5.96 18.78 -4.76
C ARG A 98 6.37 17.92 -3.56
N ALA A 99 6.63 16.63 -3.75
CA ALA A 99 7.11 15.74 -2.70
C ALA A 99 8.44 16.26 -2.10
N ARG A 100 9.40 16.65 -2.95
CA ARG A 100 10.67 17.24 -2.48
C ARG A 100 10.48 18.54 -1.72
N THR A 101 9.52 19.39 -2.11
CA THR A 101 9.21 20.62 -1.36
C THR A 101 8.72 20.32 0.06
N PHE A 102 7.83 19.32 0.22
CA PHE A 102 7.41 18.87 1.56
C PHE A 102 8.57 18.23 2.35
N MET A 103 9.54 17.61 1.69
CA MET A 103 10.71 17.05 2.39
C MET A 103 11.72 18.10 2.87
N LYS A 104 11.79 19.27 2.22
CA LYS A 104 12.73 20.35 2.60
C LYS A 104 12.44 20.93 3.99
N ASN A 105 11.20 20.84 4.47
CA ASN A 105 10.80 21.30 5.78
C ASN A 105 9.95 20.21 6.44
N SER A 106 10.42 19.60 7.52
CA SER A 106 9.69 18.54 8.22
C SER A 106 8.66 19.06 9.23
N ALA A 107 8.63 20.36 9.53
CA ALA A 107 7.79 20.94 10.58
C ALA A 107 6.28 20.79 10.34
N TRP A 108 5.86 20.46 9.12
CA TRP A 108 4.45 20.15 8.82
C TRP A 108 4.01 18.79 9.38
N LEU A 109 4.93 17.89 9.69
CA LEU A 109 4.64 16.52 10.11
C LEU A 109 5.19 16.24 11.51
N LYS A 110 4.28 16.06 12.48
CA LYS A 110 4.61 15.51 13.79
C LYS A 110 4.41 14.00 13.77
N ILE A 111 5.43 13.22 14.11
CA ILE A 111 5.38 11.76 14.13
C ILE A 111 5.38 11.28 15.59
N VAL A 112 4.42 10.45 15.96
CA VAL A 112 4.22 9.95 17.32
C VAL A 112 4.11 8.41 17.29
N PRO A 113 5.18 7.68 17.64
CA PRO A 113 5.08 6.24 17.84
C PRO A 113 4.11 5.91 18.98
N VAL A 114 3.28 4.88 18.81
CA VAL A 114 2.33 4.41 19.85
C VAL A 114 2.56 2.93 20.16
N PRO A 115 2.36 2.48 21.42
CA PRO A 115 2.55 1.10 21.84
C PRO A 115 1.38 0.21 21.35
N ARG A 116 1.31 0.02 20.03
CA ARG A 116 0.40 -0.89 19.34
C ARG A 116 1.20 -1.89 18.51
N ARG A 117 0.73 -3.13 18.45
CA ARG A 117 1.29 -4.20 17.62
C ARG A 117 0.62 -4.22 16.24
N GLY A 118 1.31 -4.78 15.27
CA GLY A 118 0.81 -4.89 13.90
C GLY A 118 0.77 -3.53 13.20
N LEU A 119 0.07 -3.46 12.07
CA LEU A 119 -0.02 -2.24 11.28
C LEU A 119 -1.09 -1.31 11.85
N PHE A 120 -0.65 -0.16 12.37
CA PHE A 120 -1.51 0.96 12.74
C PHE A 120 -0.94 2.28 12.22
N VAL A 121 -1.74 3.01 11.43
CA VAL A 121 -1.42 4.34 10.91
C VAL A 121 -2.63 5.23 11.13
N HIS A 122 -2.47 6.27 11.95
CA HIS A 122 -3.50 7.29 12.16
C HIS A 122 -2.95 8.66 11.80
N VAL A 123 -3.56 9.32 10.82
CA VAL A 123 -3.21 10.68 10.42
C VAL A 123 -4.35 11.61 10.81
N GLN A 124 -4.00 12.70 11.49
CA GLN A 124 -4.94 13.75 11.85
C GLN A 124 -4.46 15.10 11.32
N LEU A 125 -5.40 15.90 10.83
CA LEU A 125 -5.23 17.30 10.45
C LEU A 125 -5.93 18.15 11.54
N PRO A 126 -5.21 18.58 12.61
CA PRO A 126 -5.84 19.08 13.83
C PRO A 126 -6.77 20.27 13.59
N GLY A 127 -6.37 21.21 12.74
CA GLY A 127 -7.17 22.40 12.42
C GLY A 127 -8.43 22.14 11.57
N LEU A 128 -8.62 20.93 11.04
CA LEU A 128 -9.69 20.60 10.11
C LEU A 128 -10.66 19.54 10.64
N ARG A 129 -10.48 19.06 11.88
CA ARG A 129 -11.24 17.91 12.44
C ARG A 129 -11.32 16.74 11.45
N THR A 130 -10.23 16.52 10.73
CA THR A 130 -10.15 15.57 9.62
C THR A 130 -9.06 14.56 9.96
N GLY A 131 -9.33 13.27 9.77
CA GLY A 131 -8.37 12.22 10.07
C GLY A 131 -8.77 10.87 9.49
N ILE A 132 -7.78 9.99 9.37
CA ILE A 132 -7.93 8.63 8.86
C ILE A 132 -7.16 7.66 9.75
N THR A 133 -7.73 6.49 9.97
CA THR A 133 -7.09 5.36 10.64
C THR A 133 -7.05 4.19 9.68
N LEU A 134 -5.86 3.62 9.50
CA LEU A 134 -5.62 2.35 8.84
C LEU A 134 -5.16 1.34 9.89
N GLU A 135 -5.78 0.17 9.92
CA GLU A 135 -5.46 -0.89 10.89
C GLU A 135 -5.57 -2.28 10.25
N GLY A 136 -4.64 -3.16 10.61
CA GLY A 136 -4.56 -4.55 10.14
C GLY A 136 -3.96 -4.70 8.74
N ARG A 137 -4.46 -3.97 7.74
CA ARG A 137 -3.95 -3.96 6.36
C ARG A 137 -3.62 -2.53 5.90
N HIS A 138 -2.72 -2.41 4.91
CA HIS A 138 -2.20 -1.11 4.46
C HIS A 138 -3.18 -0.27 3.63
N ASP A 139 -4.29 -0.88 3.22
CA ASP A 139 -5.37 -0.29 2.43
C ASP A 139 -6.72 -0.28 3.18
N HIS A 140 -6.79 -0.91 4.36
CA HIS A 140 -8.03 -1.02 5.13
C HIS A 140 -8.27 0.23 5.97
N VAL A 141 -9.30 0.99 5.59
CA VAL A 141 -9.72 2.21 6.29
C VAL A 141 -10.67 1.84 7.42
N GLU A 142 -10.12 1.70 8.63
CA GLU A 142 -10.89 1.45 9.86
C GLU A 142 -11.76 2.65 10.25
N LYS A 143 -11.25 3.87 10.01
CA LYS A 143 -12.00 5.10 10.29
C LYS A 143 -11.60 6.22 9.36
N LEU A 144 -12.59 6.95 8.84
CA LEU A 144 -12.38 8.18 8.08
C LEU A 144 -13.31 9.26 8.60
N VAL A 145 -12.74 10.33 9.15
CA VAL A 145 -13.49 11.51 9.57
C VAL A 145 -13.08 12.68 8.69
N LEU A 146 -14.04 13.31 8.02
CA LEU A 146 -13.83 14.48 7.17
C LEU A 146 -14.61 15.65 7.74
N PHE A 147 -13.91 16.73 8.11
CA PHE A 147 -14.52 17.94 8.67
C PHE A 147 -15.45 17.70 9.87
N GLY A 148 -15.14 16.68 10.67
CA GLY A 148 -15.94 16.25 11.82
C GLY A 148 -17.08 15.28 11.51
N GLU A 149 -17.31 14.92 10.25
CA GLU A 149 -18.29 13.92 9.84
C GLU A 149 -17.64 12.56 9.62
N ASP A 150 -18.28 11.49 10.10
CA ASP A 150 -17.85 10.13 9.81
C ASP A 150 -18.19 9.76 8.37
N ARG A 151 -17.15 9.44 7.59
CA ARG A 151 -17.20 9.05 6.20
C ARG A 151 -16.51 7.70 5.99
N THR A 152 -16.39 6.89 7.05
CA THR A 152 -15.77 5.57 7.00
C THR A 152 -16.45 4.72 5.92
N PRO A 153 -15.69 4.19 4.94
CA PRO A 153 -16.25 3.31 3.92
C PRO A 153 -16.93 2.11 4.57
N ARG A 154 -18.19 1.85 4.22
CA ARG A 154 -18.85 0.61 4.64
C ARG A 154 -18.20 -0.54 3.89
N GLU A 155 -17.74 -1.56 4.62
CA GLU A 155 -17.27 -2.79 3.98
C GLU A 155 -18.40 -3.34 3.09
N LYS A 156 -18.08 -3.54 1.82
CA LYS A 156 -18.97 -4.33 0.96
C LYS A 156 -18.85 -5.77 1.45
N PRO A 157 -19.97 -6.46 1.74
CA PRO A 157 -19.88 -7.87 2.09
C PRO A 157 -19.15 -8.60 0.97
N LEU A 158 -18.15 -9.41 1.36
CA LEU A 158 -17.45 -10.25 0.40
C LEU A 158 -18.49 -11.12 -0.32
N PRO A 159 -18.34 -11.34 -1.63
CA PRO A 159 -19.15 -12.34 -2.31
C PRO A 159 -18.97 -13.68 -1.59
N LYS A 160 -20.02 -14.51 -1.60
CA LYS A 160 -19.94 -15.86 -1.01
C LYS A 160 -18.70 -16.57 -1.56
N PRO A 161 -17.93 -17.28 -0.71
CA PRO A 161 -16.81 -18.06 -1.17
C PRO A 161 -17.25 -18.98 -2.31
N PRO A 162 -16.49 -19.07 -3.42
CA PRO A 162 -16.83 -19.99 -4.49
C PRO A 162 -16.79 -21.43 -3.96
N THR A 163 -17.72 -22.24 -4.43
CA THR A 163 -17.69 -23.69 -4.21
C THR A 163 -16.48 -24.32 -4.90
N LEU A 164 -16.05 -25.49 -4.44
CA LEU A 164 -14.99 -26.28 -5.10
C LEU A 164 -15.27 -26.48 -6.60
N GLY A 165 -16.53 -26.73 -6.99
CA GLY A 165 -16.92 -26.87 -8.39
C GLY A 165 -16.72 -25.59 -9.20
N GLU A 166 -17.03 -24.43 -8.63
CA GLU A 166 -16.81 -23.12 -9.26
C GLU A 166 -15.31 -22.81 -9.37
N VAL A 167 -14.51 -23.15 -8.36
CA VAL A 167 -13.04 -23.03 -8.41
C VAL A 167 -12.47 -23.88 -9.54
N PHE A 168 -12.86 -25.15 -9.65
CA PHE A 168 -12.41 -26.01 -10.76
C PHE A 168 -12.88 -25.50 -12.12
N LYS A 169 -14.09 -24.97 -12.23
CA LYS A 169 -14.60 -24.38 -13.47
C LYS A 169 -13.80 -23.13 -13.87
N LEU A 170 -13.38 -22.32 -12.89
CA LEU A 170 -12.52 -21.16 -13.10
C LEU A 170 -11.09 -21.58 -13.49
N ALA A 171 -10.51 -22.56 -12.81
CA ALA A 171 -9.19 -23.10 -13.13
C ALA A 171 -9.15 -23.71 -14.55
N ARG A 172 -10.23 -24.37 -14.97
CA ARG A 172 -10.37 -24.91 -16.33
C ARG A 172 -10.58 -23.83 -17.40
N LYS A 173 -11.02 -22.62 -17.04
CA LYS A 173 -11.19 -21.50 -17.97
C LYS A 173 -9.86 -20.91 -18.47
N ARG A 174 -8.72 -21.53 -18.15
CA ARG A 174 -7.34 -21.27 -18.60
C ARG A 174 -7.21 -20.00 -19.43
N ASP A 175 -6.70 -18.95 -18.81
CA ASP A 175 -6.37 -17.72 -19.51
C ASP A 175 -4.86 -17.68 -19.74
N PRO A 176 -4.37 -17.90 -20.97
CA PRO A 176 -2.93 -17.98 -21.24
C PRO A 176 -2.17 -16.70 -20.89
N GLN A 177 -2.81 -15.52 -20.95
CA GLN A 177 -2.17 -14.26 -20.60
C GLN A 177 -2.02 -14.13 -19.08
N LEU A 178 -3.05 -14.52 -18.32
CA LEU A 178 -3.00 -14.55 -16.87
C LEU A 178 -1.99 -15.59 -16.36
N GLU A 179 -1.97 -16.79 -16.97
CA GLU A 179 -1.00 -17.85 -16.67
C GLU A 179 0.43 -17.39 -16.95
N ALA A 180 0.67 -16.74 -18.09
CA ALA A 180 1.98 -16.20 -18.44
C ALA A 180 2.44 -15.08 -17.48
N LEU A 181 1.54 -14.17 -17.07
CA LEU A 181 1.85 -13.13 -16.09
C LEU A 181 2.20 -13.71 -14.72
N ALA A 182 1.42 -14.69 -14.26
CA ALA A 182 1.68 -15.36 -12.98
C ALA A 182 3.01 -16.13 -13.02
N LEU A 183 3.31 -16.82 -14.12
CA LEU A 183 4.58 -17.50 -14.31
C LEU A 183 5.75 -16.50 -14.33
N ASP A 184 5.67 -15.43 -15.12
CA ASP A 184 6.68 -14.36 -15.14
C ASP A 184 6.95 -13.79 -13.74
N PHE A 185 5.90 -13.53 -12.97
CA PHE A 185 6.04 -13.05 -11.59
C PHE A 185 6.76 -14.05 -10.68
N ILE A 186 6.31 -15.31 -10.67
CA ILE A 186 6.89 -16.37 -9.82
C ILE A 186 8.37 -16.57 -10.19
N THR A 187 8.68 -16.64 -11.48
CA THR A 187 10.03 -16.90 -11.98
C THR A 187 11.00 -15.76 -11.70
N ARG A 188 10.58 -14.49 -11.77
CA ARG A 188 11.42 -13.34 -11.40
C ARG A 188 11.80 -13.32 -9.92
N GLN A 189 11.01 -13.94 -9.05
CA GLN A 189 11.28 -14.02 -7.61
C GLN A 189 12.17 -15.22 -7.23
N VAL A 190 12.49 -16.10 -8.18
CA VAL A 190 13.31 -17.30 -7.97
C VAL A 190 14.66 -17.12 -8.66
N PRO A 191 15.73 -16.78 -7.92
CA PRO A 191 17.10 -16.87 -8.41
C PRO A 191 17.37 -18.28 -8.92
N ALA A 192 18.00 -18.39 -10.08
CA ALA A 192 18.31 -19.69 -10.67
C ALA A 192 19.22 -20.52 -9.75
N GLU A 193 18.76 -21.72 -9.37
CA GLU A 193 19.54 -22.70 -8.62
C GLU A 193 20.11 -23.77 -9.57
N LYS A 194 21.42 -23.99 -9.50
CA LYS A 194 22.12 -24.94 -10.36
C LYS A 194 21.67 -26.37 -10.01
N GLY A 195 21.30 -27.15 -11.02
CA GLY A 195 20.91 -28.55 -10.85
C GLY A 195 19.43 -28.81 -10.56
N PHE A 196 18.58 -27.78 -10.50
CA PHE A 196 17.14 -27.93 -10.31
C PHE A 196 16.36 -27.30 -11.46
N SER A 197 15.29 -27.96 -11.93
CA SER A 197 14.34 -27.34 -12.85
C SER A 197 13.61 -26.18 -12.17
N LEU A 198 13.13 -25.22 -12.95
CA LEU A 198 12.39 -24.08 -12.43
C LEU A 198 11.18 -24.50 -11.57
N GLU A 199 10.43 -25.50 -12.01
CA GLU A 199 9.31 -26.07 -11.26
C GLU A 199 9.77 -26.66 -9.91
N SER A 200 10.89 -27.38 -9.90
CA SER A 200 11.47 -27.92 -8.67
C SER A 200 11.89 -26.82 -7.70
N GLN A 201 12.47 -25.74 -8.21
CA GLN A 201 12.89 -24.58 -7.40
C GLN A 201 11.67 -23.88 -6.77
N ILE A 202 10.59 -23.68 -7.54
CA ILE A 202 9.34 -23.09 -7.06
C ILE A 202 8.72 -23.96 -5.96
N ALA A 203 8.55 -25.26 -6.22
CA ALA A 203 7.93 -26.20 -5.28
C ALA A 203 8.70 -26.26 -3.96
N ARG A 204 10.03 -26.37 -4.01
CA ARG A 204 10.90 -26.40 -2.82
C ARG A 204 10.75 -25.14 -1.97
N ARG A 205 10.66 -23.96 -2.60
CA ARG A 205 10.52 -22.68 -1.88
C ARG A 205 9.14 -22.50 -1.27
N ILE A 206 8.07 -22.92 -1.95
CA ILE A 206 6.72 -22.93 -1.39
C ILE A 206 6.68 -23.84 -0.17
N SER A 207 7.16 -25.08 -0.29
CA SER A 207 7.24 -26.00 0.85
C SER A 207 8.08 -25.44 1.99
N GLY A 208 9.24 -24.87 1.71
CA GLY A 208 10.09 -24.25 2.73
C GLY A 208 9.43 -23.08 3.47
N ARG A 209 8.60 -22.28 2.79
CA ARG A 209 7.86 -21.16 3.41
C ARG A 209 6.61 -21.60 4.19
N MET A 210 5.98 -22.71 3.81
CA MET A 210 4.81 -23.23 4.54
C MET A 210 5.18 -24.08 5.76
N SER A 211 6.43 -24.56 5.82
CA SER A 211 6.93 -25.43 6.89
C SER A 211 7.67 -24.67 8.00
N GLY A 212 7.73 -23.33 7.91
CA GLY A 212 8.46 -22.45 8.84
C GLY A 212 7.53 -21.52 9.59
#